data_AF-A0A3R7D7I3-F1
#
_entry.id   AF-A0A3R7D7I3-F1
#
_cell.length_a   1.000
_cell.length_b   1.000
_cell.length_c   1.000
_cell.angle_alpha   90.00
_cell.angle_beta   90.00
_cell.angle_gamma   90.00
#
_symmetry.space_group_name_H-M   'P 1'
#
loop_
_entity.id
_entity.type
_entity.pdbx_description
1 polymer ?
#
loop_
_entity_poly.entity_id
_entity_poly.type
_entity_poly.pdbx_seq_one_letter_code
_entity_poly.pdbx_strand_id
1 'polypeptide(L)'
;MRCALALGLGGVFFFAKLTLVVSSLQPSVLHIVVDAAAATLDTLFAASAFFLMVVQVGGTERAIDVLAKHQAQVIPPTPAFASPCDDDTQDYDQVRQARVTYMAHRRVMLQFALVHPVLVTAAAAHDATTSRVKTSGAAIRVVLALLDVGMTCVAIVSLVQLVKRFDAAIAAKFRHKGKAVIVLGYILLRCVQCSVYNGCVPPTYRDQCTWFWAMCLVQLVVLTAGFARVFAPSTFHAMSYGRPALSRVWDVFQHPVPECRTLHDTLATEFAGGASTKQLHHLRVEY
;
A
#
# COMPACT_ATOMS: atom_id res chain seq x y z
N MET A 1 -12.46 -1.24 2.83
CA MET A 1 -12.64 -0.46 4.08
C MET A 1 -11.36 0.17 4.60
N ARG A 2 -10.27 -0.56 4.87
CA ARG A 2 -9.05 0.00 5.50
C ARG A 2 -8.37 1.14 4.71
N CYS A 3 -8.23 1.02 3.39
CA CYS A 3 -7.65 2.09 2.56
C CYS A 3 -8.53 3.34 2.48
N ALA A 4 -9.85 3.17 2.49
CA ALA A 4 -10.80 4.29 2.48
C ALA A 4 -10.79 5.05 3.81
N LEU A 5 -10.67 4.31 4.93
CA LEU A 5 -10.49 4.90 6.26
C LEU A 5 -9.16 5.64 6.37
N ALA A 6 -8.07 5.05 5.88
CA ALA A 6 -6.76 5.71 5.87
C ALA A 6 -6.75 6.98 5.01
N LEU A 7 -7.44 6.97 3.86
CA LEU A 7 -7.55 8.14 2.97
C LEU A 7 -8.46 9.23 3.58
N GLY A 8 -9.57 8.85 4.20
CA GLY A 8 -10.45 9.76 4.94
C GLY A 8 -9.75 10.39 6.16
N LEU A 9 -9.07 9.57 6.97
CA LEU A 9 -8.26 10.05 8.10
C LEU A 9 -7.09 10.92 7.61
N GLY A 10 -6.43 10.54 6.52
CA GLY A 10 -5.36 11.34 5.89
C GLY A 10 -5.84 12.74 5.51
N GLY A 11 -7.07 12.84 4.97
CA GLY A 11 -7.74 14.12 4.74
C GLY A 11 -7.99 14.91 6.02
N VAL A 12 -8.49 14.27 7.09
CA VAL A 12 -8.70 14.92 8.40
C VAL A 12 -7.39 15.47 8.97
N PHE A 13 -6.30 14.69 8.95
CA PHE A 13 -5.00 15.16 9.43
C PHE A 13 -4.40 16.26 8.54
N PHE A 14 -4.66 16.22 7.23
CA PHE A 14 -4.28 17.31 6.33
C PHE A 14 -5.00 18.61 6.70
N PHE A 15 -6.32 18.57 6.93
CA PHE A 15 -7.09 19.72 7.39
C PHE A 15 -6.67 20.19 8.79
N ALA A 16 -6.36 19.27 9.70
CA ALA A 16 -5.83 19.60 11.02
C ALA A 16 -4.49 20.33 10.90
N LYS A 17 -3.56 19.84 10.07
CA LYS A 17 -2.26 20.48 9.81
C LYS A 17 -2.42 21.85 9.17
N LEU A 18 -3.32 21.97 8.19
CA LEU A 18 -3.62 23.25 7.55
C LEU A 18 -4.14 24.28 8.56
N THR A 19 -5.10 23.87 9.40
CA THR A 19 -5.68 24.72 10.45
C THR A 19 -4.60 25.14 11.46
N LEU A 20 -3.76 24.21 11.87
CA LEU A 20 -2.61 24.44 12.77
C LEU A 20 -1.63 25.49 12.21
N VAL A 21 -1.25 25.36 10.94
CA VAL A 21 -0.34 26.31 10.27
C VAL A 21 -0.98 27.70 10.14
N VAL A 22 -2.26 27.77 9.77
CA VAL A 22 -2.96 29.05 9.59
C VAL A 22 -3.26 29.76 10.93
N SER A 23 -3.43 29.01 12.01
CA SER A 23 -3.89 29.59 13.29
C SER A 23 -2.80 30.25 14.12
N SER A 24 -1.51 30.10 13.79
CA SER A 24 -0.29 30.66 14.45
C SER A 24 -0.20 30.57 16.00
N LEU A 25 -1.18 29.98 16.69
CA LEU A 25 -1.40 30.10 18.15
C LEU A 25 -1.25 28.77 18.91
N GLN A 26 -0.92 27.66 18.22
CA GLN A 26 -0.92 26.33 18.83
C GLN A 26 0.48 25.84 19.24
N PRO A 27 0.56 25.02 20.31
CA PRO A 27 1.84 24.54 20.84
C PRO A 27 2.58 23.66 19.83
N SER A 28 3.91 23.82 19.75
CA SER A 28 4.79 23.08 18.84
C SER A 28 4.64 21.55 18.94
N VAL A 29 4.20 21.04 20.10
CA VAL A 29 3.92 19.62 20.33
C VAL A 29 2.75 19.12 19.46
N LEU A 30 1.72 19.93 19.27
CA LEU A 30 0.53 19.54 18.50
C LEU A 30 0.86 19.40 17.01
N HIS A 31 1.74 20.24 16.47
CA HIS A 31 2.25 20.09 15.10
C HIS A 31 3.02 18.79 14.92
N ILE A 32 3.88 18.43 15.87
CA ILE A 32 4.65 17.17 15.83
C ILE A 32 3.70 15.96 15.86
N VAL A 33 2.70 15.98 16.73
CA VAL A 33 1.72 14.88 16.85
C VAL A 33 0.91 14.70 15.56
N VAL A 34 0.45 15.80 14.95
CA VAL A 34 -0.29 15.75 13.69
C VAL A 34 0.57 15.23 12.54
N ASP A 35 1.84 15.64 12.46
CA ASP A 35 2.78 15.17 11.45
C ASP A 35 3.14 13.69 11.62
N ALA A 36 3.35 13.25 12.85
CA ALA A 36 3.60 11.84 13.17
C ALA A 36 2.38 10.95 12.83
N ALA A 37 1.17 11.41 13.17
CA ALA A 37 -0.07 10.69 12.86
C ALA A 37 -0.33 10.63 11.35
N ALA A 38 -0.11 11.75 10.64
CA ALA A 38 -0.19 11.81 9.18
C ALA A 38 0.77 10.82 8.51
N ALA A 39 2.04 10.79 8.93
CA ALA A 39 3.04 9.87 8.39
C ALA A 39 2.70 8.40 8.70
N THR A 40 2.15 8.12 9.88
CA THR A 40 1.71 6.77 10.26
C THR A 40 0.55 6.28 9.40
N LEU A 41 -0.35 7.18 8.96
CA LEU A 41 -1.40 6.80 8.02
C LEU A 41 -0.85 6.54 6.62
N ASP A 42 0.14 7.31 6.18
CA ASP A 42 0.75 7.11 4.87
C ASP A 42 1.46 5.74 4.81
N THR A 43 2.12 5.33 5.90
CA THR A 43 2.70 3.97 6.01
C THR A 43 1.66 2.88 6.12
N LEU A 44 0.57 3.11 6.87
CA LEU A 44 -0.54 2.16 6.97
C LEU A 44 -1.18 1.95 5.60
N PHE A 45 -1.33 3.01 4.81
CA PHE A 45 -1.88 2.96 3.47
C PHE A 45 -0.96 2.15 2.53
N ALA A 46 0.35 2.42 2.53
CA ALA A 46 1.35 1.65 1.78
C ALA A 46 1.35 0.16 2.16
N ALA A 47 1.40 -0.14 3.46
CA ALA A 47 1.36 -1.50 3.97
C ALA A 47 0.05 -2.22 3.62
N SER A 48 -1.08 -1.50 3.66
CA SER A 48 -2.38 -2.05 3.28
C SER A 48 -2.44 -2.39 1.79
N ALA A 49 -1.84 -1.58 0.92
CA ALA A 49 -1.81 -1.84 -0.51
C ALA A 49 -0.90 -3.03 -0.84
N PHE A 50 0.28 -3.11 -0.22
CA PHE A 50 1.15 -4.28 -0.30
C PHE A 50 0.42 -5.55 0.14
N PHE A 51 -0.25 -5.49 1.30
CA PHE A 51 -1.04 -6.60 1.83
C PHE A 51 -2.15 -7.03 0.87
N LEU A 52 -2.90 -6.06 0.31
CA LEU A 52 -3.96 -6.34 -0.64
C LEU A 52 -3.43 -7.06 -1.88
N MET A 53 -2.26 -6.69 -2.40
CA MET A 53 -1.67 -7.41 -3.53
C MET A 53 -1.36 -8.86 -3.18
N VAL A 54 -0.70 -9.11 -2.04
CA VAL A 54 -0.36 -10.47 -1.61
C VAL A 54 -1.61 -11.34 -1.42
N VAL A 55 -2.65 -10.80 -0.80
CA VAL A 55 -3.92 -11.52 -0.59
C VAL A 55 -4.59 -11.85 -1.93
N GLN A 56 -4.59 -10.93 -2.89
CA GLN A 56 -5.20 -11.17 -4.20
C GLN A 56 -4.47 -12.23 -5.03
N VAL A 57 -3.16 -12.37 -4.84
CA VAL A 57 -2.38 -13.46 -5.47
C VAL A 57 -2.65 -14.82 -4.79
N GLY A 58 -3.22 -14.83 -3.58
CA GLY A 58 -3.48 -16.05 -2.81
C GLY A 58 -2.44 -16.33 -1.74
N GLY A 59 -1.93 -15.27 -1.12
CA GLY A 59 -1.05 -15.35 0.04
C GLY A 59 0.43 -15.42 -0.31
N THR A 60 1.24 -15.53 0.75
CA THR A 60 2.70 -15.48 0.67
C THR A 60 3.28 -16.62 -0.16
N GLU A 61 2.86 -17.87 0.06
CA GLU A 61 3.41 -19.02 -0.66
C GLU A 61 3.10 -18.95 -2.16
N ARG A 62 1.87 -18.61 -2.54
CA ARG A 62 1.52 -18.44 -3.96
C ARG A 62 2.23 -17.25 -4.61
N ALA A 63 2.49 -16.19 -3.85
CA ALA A 63 3.29 -15.06 -4.33
C ALA A 63 4.75 -15.48 -4.61
N ILE A 64 5.32 -16.37 -3.80
CA ILE A 64 6.66 -16.95 -4.02
C ILE A 64 6.65 -17.83 -5.26
N ASP A 65 5.64 -18.69 -5.43
CA ASP A 65 5.52 -19.54 -6.62
C ASP A 65 5.41 -18.73 -7.92
N VAL A 66 4.62 -17.65 -7.91
CA VAL A 66 4.48 -16.76 -9.07
C VAL A 66 5.81 -16.04 -9.39
N LEU A 67 6.58 -15.67 -8.36
CA LEU A 67 7.91 -15.09 -8.53
C LEU A 67 8.91 -16.10 -9.10
N ALA A 68 8.89 -17.35 -8.62
CA ALA A 68 9.74 -18.42 -9.13
C ALA A 68 9.46 -18.68 -10.63
N LYS A 69 8.18 -18.76 -11.01
CA LYS A 69 7.76 -18.91 -12.42
C LYS A 69 8.18 -17.74 -13.31
N HIS A 70 8.14 -16.51 -12.80
CA HIS A 70 8.64 -15.34 -13.53
C HIS A 70 10.17 -15.38 -13.71
N GLN A 71 10.92 -15.86 -12.72
CA GLN A 71 12.38 -15.97 -12.84
C GLN A 71 12.80 -17.06 -13.83
N ALA A 72 12.09 -18.17 -13.88
CA ALA A 72 12.30 -19.23 -14.87
C ALA A 72 12.15 -18.75 -16.32
N GLN A 73 11.29 -17.75 -16.57
CA GLN A 73 11.09 -17.17 -17.91
C GLN A 73 12.18 -16.16 -18.34
N VAL A 74 12.92 -15.60 -17.38
CA VAL A 74 13.95 -14.56 -17.64
C VAL A 74 15.33 -15.15 -17.84
N ILE A 75 15.60 -16.34 -17.28
CA ILE A 75 16.86 -17.06 -17.51
C ILE A 75 16.72 -17.82 -18.85
N PRO A 76 17.50 -17.49 -19.89
CA PRO A 76 17.46 -18.24 -21.14
C PRO A 76 17.91 -19.68 -20.85
N PRO A 77 17.31 -20.70 -21.50
CA PRO A 77 17.74 -22.08 -21.32
C PRO A 77 19.23 -22.16 -21.64
N THR A 78 20.02 -22.53 -20.64
CA THR A 78 21.45 -22.79 -20.79
C THR A 78 21.62 -23.82 -21.92
N PRO A 79 22.51 -23.60 -22.90
CA PRO A 79 22.70 -24.54 -24.00
C PRO A 79 23.02 -25.93 -23.46
N ALA A 80 22.48 -26.95 -24.14
CA ALA A 80 22.31 -28.35 -23.74
C ALA A 80 23.58 -29.18 -23.41
N PHE A 81 24.67 -28.54 -22.99
CA PHE A 81 25.94 -29.17 -22.64
C PHE A 81 26.23 -29.20 -21.13
N ALA A 82 25.28 -28.77 -20.29
CA ALA A 82 25.40 -29.00 -18.86
C ALA A 82 24.98 -30.43 -18.52
N SER A 83 25.88 -31.13 -17.82
CA SER A 83 25.68 -32.40 -17.10
C SER A 83 24.24 -32.55 -16.57
N PRO A 84 23.68 -33.78 -16.46
CA PRO A 84 22.40 -34.01 -15.81
C PRO A 84 22.47 -33.48 -14.37
N CYS A 85 22.10 -32.22 -14.18
CA CYS A 85 21.71 -31.71 -12.89
C CYS A 85 20.33 -32.27 -12.64
N ASP A 86 20.14 -32.87 -11.47
CA ASP A 86 18.82 -33.29 -11.02
C ASP A 86 17.86 -32.11 -11.16
N ASP A 87 16.81 -32.27 -11.98
CA ASP A 87 15.76 -31.26 -12.20
C ASP A 87 15.21 -30.73 -10.85
N ASP A 88 15.18 -31.59 -9.83
CA ASP A 88 14.75 -31.27 -8.46
C ASP A 88 15.62 -30.20 -7.77
N THR A 89 16.94 -30.17 -8.04
CA THR A 89 17.83 -29.15 -7.47
C THR A 89 17.64 -27.78 -8.11
N GLN A 90 17.34 -27.72 -9.41
CA GLN A 90 17.17 -26.46 -10.13
C GLN A 90 15.83 -25.78 -9.75
N ASP A 91 14.76 -26.56 -9.54
CA ASP A 91 13.47 -26.04 -9.06
C ASP A 91 13.58 -25.53 -7.60
N TYR A 92 14.31 -26.27 -6.75
CA TYR A 92 14.55 -25.86 -5.37
C TYR A 92 15.30 -24.52 -5.25
N ASP A 93 16.34 -24.32 -6.07
CA ASP A 93 17.11 -23.07 -6.08
C ASP A 93 16.30 -21.88 -6.60
N GLN A 94 15.42 -22.09 -7.58
CA GLN A 94 14.50 -21.05 -8.07
C GLN A 94 13.50 -20.61 -6.99
N VAL A 95 12.87 -21.57 -6.31
CA VAL A 95 11.95 -21.27 -5.20
C VAL A 95 12.67 -20.56 -4.06
N ARG A 96 13.90 -20.97 -3.75
CA ARG A 96 14.73 -20.32 -2.74
C ARG A 96 15.05 -18.87 -3.11
N GLN A 97 15.43 -18.59 -4.36
CA GLN A 97 15.73 -17.25 -4.83
C GLN A 97 14.47 -16.35 -4.89
N ALA A 98 13.33 -16.92 -5.29
CA ALA A 98 12.04 -16.24 -5.26
C ALA A 98 11.62 -15.87 -3.83
N ARG A 99 11.83 -16.77 -2.86
CA ARG A 99 11.59 -16.52 -1.43
C ARG A 99 12.48 -15.41 -0.89
N VAL A 100 13.77 -15.40 -1.23
CA VAL A 100 14.69 -14.31 -0.84
C VAL A 100 14.22 -12.97 -1.42
N THR A 101 13.82 -12.95 -2.68
CA THR A 101 13.34 -11.74 -3.38
C THR A 101 12.05 -11.21 -2.75
N TYR A 102 11.08 -12.09 -2.48
CA TYR A 102 9.84 -11.71 -1.77
C TYR A 102 10.13 -11.14 -0.38
N MET A 103 11.00 -11.80 0.39
CA MET A 103 11.38 -11.32 1.73
C MET A 103 12.10 -9.98 1.67
N ALA A 104 12.90 -9.71 0.64
CA ALA A 104 13.52 -8.39 0.42
C ALA A 104 12.45 -7.30 0.21
N HIS A 105 11.47 -7.54 -0.67
CA HIS A 105 10.37 -6.60 -0.88
C HIS A 105 9.55 -6.36 0.39
N ARG A 106 9.25 -7.42 1.15
CA ARG A 106 8.56 -7.33 2.44
C ARG A 106 9.35 -6.51 3.45
N ARG A 107 10.66 -6.71 3.55
CA ARG A 107 11.54 -5.92 4.44
C ARG A 107 11.52 -4.45 4.06
N VAL A 108 11.61 -4.11 2.77
CA VAL A 108 11.54 -2.72 2.31
C VAL A 108 10.24 -2.05 2.75
N MET A 109 9.09 -2.73 2.60
CA MET A 109 7.80 -2.20 3.04
C MET A 109 7.73 -2.00 4.56
N LEU A 110 8.26 -2.94 5.34
CA LEU A 110 8.30 -2.83 6.80
C LEU A 110 9.27 -1.74 7.27
N GLN A 111 10.43 -1.63 6.63
CA GLN A 111 11.39 -0.55 6.90
C GLN A 111 10.78 0.81 6.58
N PHE A 112 10.13 0.97 5.43
CA PHE A 112 9.39 2.18 5.11
C PHE A 112 8.33 2.48 6.18
N ALA A 113 7.57 1.46 6.61
CA ALA A 113 6.52 1.63 7.60
C ALA A 113 7.01 2.09 8.97
N LEU A 114 8.23 1.72 9.35
CA LEU A 114 8.85 2.08 10.63
C LEU A 114 9.65 3.39 10.54
N VAL A 115 10.40 3.59 9.46
CA VAL A 115 11.36 4.69 9.36
C VAL A 115 10.70 5.98 8.88
N HIS A 116 9.69 5.93 7.99
CA HIS A 116 9.02 7.14 7.49
C HIS A 116 8.40 7.99 8.62
N PRO A 117 7.62 7.43 9.57
CA PRO A 117 7.04 8.21 10.65
C PRO A 117 8.12 8.79 11.57
N VAL A 118 9.23 8.07 11.76
CA VAL A 118 10.38 8.55 12.56
C VAL A 118 11.06 9.73 11.88
N LEU A 119 11.31 9.67 10.57
CA LEU A 119 11.92 10.76 9.82
C LEU A 119 11.04 12.02 9.82
N VAL A 120 9.73 11.86 9.61
CA VAL A 120 8.78 12.99 9.64
C VAL A 120 8.70 13.60 11.04
N THR A 121 8.64 12.77 12.08
CA THR A 121 8.62 13.24 13.48
C THR A 121 9.93 13.95 13.84
N ALA A 122 11.07 13.42 13.41
CA ALA A 122 12.38 14.03 13.63
C ALA A 122 12.50 15.38 12.93
N ALA A 123 11.99 15.49 11.69
CA ALA A 123 11.94 16.76 10.96
C ALA A 123 11.07 17.79 11.67
N ALA A 124 9.88 17.40 12.13
CA ALA A 124 8.98 18.28 12.88
C ALA A 124 9.59 18.72 14.24
N ALA A 125 10.25 17.82 14.95
CA ALA A 125 10.94 18.12 16.20
C ALA A 125 12.16 19.05 15.97
N HIS A 126 12.89 18.85 14.88
CA HIS A 126 14.00 19.72 14.50
C HIS A 126 13.53 21.14 14.15
N ASP A 127 12.42 21.28 13.42
CA ASP A 127 11.82 22.59 13.15
C ASP A 127 11.31 23.29 14.43
N ALA A 128 10.73 22.54 15.36
CA ALA A 128 10.26 23.08 16.64
C ALA A 128 11.41 23.57 17.55
N THR A 129 12.60 22.97 17.43
CA THR A 129 13.79 23.35 18.22
C THR A 129 14.58 24.48 17.57
N THR A 130 14.74 24.45 16.24
CA THR A 130 15.45 25.50 15.49
C THR A 130 14.65 26.79 15.33
N SER A 131 13.32 26.77 15.41
CA SER A 131 12.55 28.02 15.54
C SER A 131 12.82 28.79 16.83
N ARG A 132 13.31 28.10 17.88
CA ARG A 132 13.67 28.72 19.17
C ARG A 132 15.12 29.21 19.23
N VAL A 133 16.01 28.66 18.39
CA VAL A 133 17.45 28.98 18.39
C VAL A 133 17.82 29.47 16.99
N LYS A 134 18.30 30.72 16.85
CA LYS A 134 18.69 31.37 15.58
C LYS A 134 19.90 30.71 14.86
N THR A 135 20.00 29.39 14.86
CA THR A 135 21.05 28.64 14.18
C THR A 135 20.57 28.06 12.86
N SER A 136 21.45 28.14 11.85
CA SER A 136 21.24 27.68 10.48
C SER A 136 21.18 26.14 10.40
N GLY A 137 20.04 25.55 10.73
CA GLY A 137 19.75 24.11 10.62
C GLY A 137 19.31 23.65 9.22
N ALA A 138 19.57 24.43 8.16
CA ALA A 138 19.08 24.12 6.81
C ALA A 138 19.60 22.77 6.27
N ALA A 139 20.87 22.43 6.52
CA ALA A 139 21.46 21.18 6.06
C ALA A 139 20.76 19.94 6.64
N ILE A 140 20.41 19.95 7.92
CA ILE A 140 19.74 18.82 8.59
C ILE A 140 18.35 18.60 8.00
N ARG A 141 17.61 19.67 7.73
CA ARG A 141 16.26 19.59 7.12
C ARG A 141 16.30 19.01 5.71
N VAL A 142 17.27 19.45 4.90
CA VAL A 142 17.47 18.91 3.56
C VAL A 142 17.87 17.43 3.60
N VAL A 143 18.76 17.03 4.52
CA VAL A 143 19.16 15.63 4.68
C VAL A 143 17.97 14.75 5.08
N LEU A 144 17.16 15.17 6.06
CA LEU A 144 15.97 14.42 6.47
C LEU A 144 14.95 14.31 5.34
N ALA A 145 14.72 15.39 4.57
CA ALA A 145 13.85 15.37 3.40
C ALA A 145 14.36 14.44 2.30
N LEU A 146 15.67 14.43 2.01
CA LEU A 146 16.27 13.56 1.01
C LEU A 146 16.20 12.08 1.41
N LEU A 147 16.42 11.76 2.68
CA LEU A 147 16.28 10.39 3.20
C LEU A 147 14.83 9.91 3.08
N ASP A 148 13.87 10.77 3.39
CA ASP A 148 12.44 10.45 3.31
C ASP A 148 12.00 10.19 1.86
N VAL A 149 12.39 11.06 0.93
CA VAL A 149 12.13 10.86 -0.51
C VAL A 149 12.83 9.61 -1.02
N GLY A 150 14.09 9.39 -0.64
CA GLY A 150 14.87 8.22 -1.05
C GLY A 150 14.20 6.91 -0.65
N MET A 151 13.78 6.78 0.61
CA MET A 151 13.04 5.61 1.06
C MET A 151 11.68 5.45 0.38
N THR A 152 10.97 6.57 0.15
CA THR A 152 9.70 6.55 -0.57
C THR A 152 9.87 6.01 -1.99
N CYS A 153 10.91 6.46 -2.70
CA CYS A 153 11.26 5.97 -4.03
C CYS A 153 11.56 4.46 -4.01
N VAL A 154 12.35 3.98 -3.04
CA VAL A 154 12.65 2.55 -2.90
C VAL A 154 11.39 1.73 -2.64
N ALA A 155 10.49 2.22 -1.78
CA ALA A 155 9.21 1.58 -1.52
C ALA A 155 8.31 1.54 -2.77
N ILE A 156 8.22 2.64 -3.50
CA ILE A 156 7.44 2.73 -4.75
C ILE A 156 7.98 1.78 -5.82
N VAL A 157 9.30 1.77 -6.03
CA VAL A 157 9.93 0.87 -7.02
C VAL A 157 9.67 -0.58 -6.65
N SER A 158 9.78 -0.94 -5.36
CA SER A 158 9.46 -2.28 -4.85
C SER A 158 8.00 -2.67 -5.15
N LEU A 159 7.04 -1.78 -4.88
CA LEU A 159 5.62 -1.99 -5.19
C LEU A 159 5.37 -2.11 -6.70
N VAL A 160 5.97 -1.26 -7.53
CA VAL A 160 5.83 -1.31 -9.00
C VAL A 160 6.37 -2.62 -9.55
N GLN A 161 7.51 -3.10 -9.06
CA GLN A 161 8.07 -4.38 -9.47
C GLN A 161 7.14 -5.54 -9.12
N LEU A 162 6.55 -5.54 -7.92
CA LEU A 162 5.55 -6.53 -7.52
C LEU A 162 4.29 -6.48 -8.37
N VAL A 163 3.75 -5.28 -8.62
CA VAL A 163 2.58 -5.07 -9.50
C VAL A 163 2.84 -5.67 -10.87
N LYS A 164 4.01 -5.40 -11.47
CA LYS A 164 4.37 -5.93 -12.79
C LYS A 164 4.48 -7.46 -12.80
N ARG A 165 5.12 -8.04 -11.78
CA ARG A 165 5.32 -9.50 -11.68
C ARG A 165 4.03 -10.25 -11.33
N PHE A 166 3.06 -9.61 -10.71
CA PHE A 166 1.78 -10.23 -10.34
C PHE A 166 0.65 -9.94 -11.34
N ASP A 167 0.90 -9.18 -12.40
CA ASP A 167 -0.12 -8.77 -13.37
C ASP A 167 -0.87 -9.97 -13.98
N ALA A 168 -0.13 -11.02 -14.35
CA ALA A 168 -0.70 -12.24 -14.93
C ALA A 168 -1.41 -13.14 -13.89
N ALA A 169 -1.08 -13.00 -12.60
CA ALA A 169 -1.62 -13.84 -11.53
C ALA A 169 -2.89 -13.25 -10.88
N ILE A 170 -3.15 -11.95 -11.07
CA ILE A 170 -4.30 -11.26 -10.50
C ILE A 170 -5.40 -11.14 -11.55
N ALA A 171 -6.63 -11.51 -11.20
CA ALA A 171 -7.79 -11.38 -12.08
C ALA A 171 -7.94 -9.94 -12.62
N ALA A 172 -8.12 -9.80 -13.94
CA ALA A 172 -8.23 -8.51 -14.62
C ALA A 172 -9.37 -7.64 -14.05
N LYS A 173 -10.46 -8.28 -13.58
CA LYS A 173 -11.60 -7.63 -12.92
C LYS A 173 -11.20 -6.83 -11.67
N PHE A 174 -10.12 -7.22 -10.97
CA PHE A 174 -9.67 -6.51 -9.77
C PHE A 174 -9.04 -5.14 -10.07
N ARG A 175 -8.65 -4.87 -11.33
CA ARG A 175 -8.02 -3.61 -11.79
C ARG A 175 -6.81 -3.20 -10.93
N HIS A 176 -5.92 -4.15 -10.61
CA HIS A 176 -4.78 -3.90 -9.72
C HIS A 176 -3.87 -2.76 -10.21
N LYS A 177 -3.66 -2.61 -11.53
CA LYS A 177 -2.90 -1.48 -12.10
C LYS A 177 -3.49 -0.12 -11.74
N GLY A 178 -4.80 0.07 -11.92
CA GLY A 178 -5.47 1.33 -11.57
C GLY A 178 -5.41 1.61 -10.07
N LYS A 179 -5.59 0.58 -9.24
CA LYS A 179 -5.47 0.69 -7.78
C LYS A 179 -4.05 1.03 -7.35
N ALA A 180 -3.05 0.39 -7.96
CA ALA A 180 -1.64 0.67 -7.72
C ALA A 180 -1.28 2.10 -8.12
N VAL A 181 -1.75 2.60 -9.27
CA VAL A 181 -1.51 3.99 -9.70
C VAL A 181 -2.04 4.99 -8.67
N ILE A 182 -3.25 4.79 -8.15
CA ILE A 182 -3.82 5.67 -7.12
C ILE A 182 -3.03 5.58 -5.82
N VAL A 183 -2.67 4.36 -5.41
CA VAL A 183 -1.91 4.16 -4.16
C VAL A 183 -0.53 4.80 -4.24
N LEU A 184 0.20 4.52 -5.32
CA LEU A 184 1.54 5.05 -5.55
C LEU A 184 1.49 6.57 -5.73
N GLY A 185 0.48 7.07 -6.45
CA GLY A 185 0.24 8.50 -6.61
C GLY A 185 0.00 9.17 -5.26
N TYR A 186 -0.83 8.59 -4.38
CA TYR A 186 -1.06 9.13 -3.05
C TYR A 186 0.23 9.18 -2.21
N ILE A 187 0.97 8.07 -2.12
CA ILE A 187 2.19 7.98 -1.30
C ILE A 187 3.25 8.95 -1.84
N LEU A 188 3.52 8.91 -3.15
CA LEU A 188 4.51 9.78 -3.77
C LEU A 188 4.17 11.24 -3.52
N LEU A 189 2.91 11.61 -3.77
CA LEU A 189 2.47 12.98 -3.63
C LEU A 189 2.58 13.46 -2.18
N ARG A 190 2.07 12.69 -1.21
CA ARG A 190 2.12 13.05 0.21
C ARG A 190 3.52 13.16 0.76
N CYS A 191 4.37 12.16 0.48
CA CYS A 191 5.76 12.17 0.91
C CYS A 191 6.52 13.34 0.26
N VAL A 192 6.43 13.52 -1.06
CA VAL A 192 7.11 14.61 -1.76
C VAL A 192 6.61 15.98 -1.29
N GLN A 193 5.30 16.18 -1.15
CA GLN A 193 4.76 17.43 -0.60
C GLN A 193 5.32 17.72 0.79
N CYS A 194 5.34 16.72 1.68
CA CYS A 194 5.88 16.88 3.03
C CYS A 194 7.38 17.19 3.01
N SER A 195 8.17 16.44 2.23
CA SER A 195 9.62 16.63 2.14
C SER A 195 10.00 17.97 1.51
N VAL A 196 9.30 18.41 0.46
CA VAL A 196 9.52 19.72 -0.18
C VAL A 196 9.14 20.86 0.78
N TYR A 197 8.00 20.75 1.47
CA TYR A 197 7.59 21.76 2.45
C TYR A 197 8.61 21.88 3.59
N ASN A 198 9.07 20.76 4.13
CA ASN A 198 10.00 20.77 5.26
C ASN A 198 11.44 21.15 4.85
N GLY A 199 11.89 20.71 3.67
CA GLY A 199 13.25 20.92 3.18
C GLY A 199 13.47 22.27 2.51
N CYS A 200 12.48 22.76 1.75
CA CYS A 200 12.66 23.96 0.91
C CYS A 200 12.05 25.23 1.51
N VAL A 201 11.03 25.14 2.37
CA VAL A 201 10.35 26.32 2.93
C VAL A 201 10.98 26.68 4.29
N PRO A 202 11.65 27.84 4.42
CA PRO A 202 12.15 28.31 5.70
C PRO A 202 11.00 28.55 6.67
N PRO A 203 11.18 28.35 7.98
CA PRO A 203 10.09 28.43 8.95
C PRO A 203 9.42 29.82 8.96
N THR A 204 10.19 30.87 8.66
CA THR A 204 9.75 32.26 8.58
C THR A 204 8.77 32.56 7.44
N TYR A 205 8.70 31.72 6.41
CA TYR A 205 7.87 31.95 5.21
C TYR A 205 6.73 30.94 5.07
N ARG A 206 6.55 30.03 6.04
CA ARG A 206 5.56 28.95 5.96
C ARG A 206 4.12 29.45 5.88
N ASP A 207 3.79 30.52 6.60
CA ASP A 207 2.44 31.08 6.67
C ASP A 207 2.06 31.82 5.37
N GLN A 208 3.05 32.17 4.55
CA GLN A 208 2.86 32.86 3.27
C GLN A 208 2.70 31.89 2.09
N CYS A 209 2.93 30.59 2.29
CA CYS A 209 2.80 29.55 1.25
C CYS A 209 1.36 29.01 1.13
N THR A 210 0.35 29.87 1.14
CA THR A 210 -1.07 29.47 1.02
C THR A 210 -1.38 28.76 -0.31
N TRP A 211 -0.72 29.18 -1.40
CA TRP A 211 -0.85 28.55 -2.72
C TRP A 211 -0.38 27.08 -2.72
N PHE A 212 0.65 26.75 -1.94
CA PHE A 212 1.16 25.38 -1.81
C PHE A 212 0.08 24.48 -1.21
N TRP A 213 -0.56 24.93 -0.13
CA TRP A 213 -1.64 24.20 0.52
C TRP A 213 -2.87 24.04 -0.39
N ALA A 214 -3.22 25.07 -1.17
CA ALA A 214 -4.30 24.99 -2.15
C ALA A 214 -4.01 23.93 -3.24
N MET A 215 -2.78 23.88 -3.76
CA MET A 215 -2.38 22.84 -4.72
C MET A 215 -2.45 21.44 -4.11
N CYS A 216 -2.00 21.27 -2.86
CA CYS A 216 -2.12 20.00 -2.16
C CYS A 216 -3.58 19.56 -2.00
N LEU A 217 -4.49 20.49 -1.72
CA LEU A 217 -5.92 20.21 -1.57
C LEU A 217 -6.55 19.78 -2.91
N VAL A 218 -6.23 20.47 -4.01
CA VAL A 218 -6.69 20.08 -5.36
C VAL A 218 -6.22 18.67 -5.70
N GLN A 219 -4.95 18.36 -5.43
CA GLN A 219 -4.40 17.04 -5.70
C GLN A 219 -5.03 15.95 -4.81
N LEU A 220 -5.33 16.26 -3.55
CA LEU A 220 -6.06 15.36 -2.65
C LEU A 220 -7.49 15.07 -3.17
N VAL A 221 -8.18 16.09 -3.70
CA VAL A 221 -9.51 15.92 -4.31
C VAL A 221 -9.42 15.01 -5.54
N VAL A 222 -8.43 15.22 -6.41
CA VAL A 222 -8.20 14.37 -7.59
C VAL A 222 -7.93 12.93 -7.18
N LEU A 223 -7.08 12.70 -6.16
CA LEU A 223 -6.80 11.37 -5.62
C LEU A 223 -8.04 10.72 -5.00
N THR A 224 -8.86 11.49 -4.29
CA THR A 224 -10.10 11.01 -3.68
C THR A 224 -11.13 10.61 -4.74
N ALA A 225 -11.30 11.43 -5.77
CA ALA A 225 -12.16 11.11 -6.91
C ALA A 225 -11.67 9.87 -7.68
N GLY A 226 -10.35 9.77 -7.88
CA GLY A 226 -9.72 8.58 -8.47
C GLY A 226 -9.96 7.33 -7.62
N PHE A 227 -9.74 7.44 -6.31
CA PHE A 227 -10.00 6.36 -5.36
C PHE A 227 -11.46 5.90 -5.42
N ALA A 228 -12.41 6.84 -5.34
CA ALA A 228 -13.83 6.53 -5.46
C ALA A 228 -14.12 5.80 -6.78
N ARG A 229 -13.59 6.27 -7.92
CA ARG A 229 -13.85 5.66 -9.23
C ARG A 229 -13.27 4.25 -9.38
N VAL A 230 -12.05 4.01 -8.89
CA VAL A 230 -11.34 2.74 -9.09
C VAL A 230 -11.69 1.70 -8.02
N PHE A 231 -12.07 2.13 -6.82
CA PHE A 231 -12.47 1.25 -5.73
C PHE A 231 -14.01 1.13 -5.56
N ALA A 232 -14.82 1.86 -6.36
CA ALA A 232 -16.28 1.73 -6.38
C ALA A 232 -16.82 0.34 -6.76
N PRO A 233 -16.22 -0.43 -7.69
CA PRO A 233 -16.60 -1.82 -7.85
C PRO A 233 -16.20 -2.56 -6.57
N SER A 234 -17.19 -3.10 -5.84
CA SER A 234 -16.99 -3.81 -4.58
C SER A 234 -16.14 -5.08 -4.80
N THR A 235 -14.81 -4.93 -4.82
CA THR A 235 -13.87 -6.05 -4.97
C THR A 235 -13.63 -6.80 -3.66
N PHE A 236 -14.51 -6.63 -2.67
CA PHE A 236 -14.42 -7.30 -1.39
C PHE A 236 -15.74 -8.00 -1.11
N HIS A 237 -15.79 -9.30 -1.38
CA HIS A 237 -16.70 -10.16 -0.65
C HIS A 237 -16.19 -10.36 0.77
N ALA A 238 -17.11 -10.33 1.74
CA ALA A 238 -16.81 -10.80 3.08
C ALA A 238 -16.53 -12.30 2.97
N MET A 239 -15.27 -12.71 3.14
CA MET A 239 -14.96 -14.12 3.32
C MET A 239 -15.54 -14.57 4.67
N SER A 240 -16.33 -15.64 4.66
CA SER A 240 -16.96 -16.24 5.83
C SER A 240 -15.97 -17.03 6.72
N TYR A 241 -14.68 -17.03 6.39
CA TYR A 241 -13.68 -17.74 7.19
C TYR A 241 -13.31 -16.96 8.46
N GLY A 242 -13.29 -17.70 9.57
CA GLY A 242 -13.19 -17.18 10.94
C GLY A 242 -12.04 -16.18 11.13
N ARG A 243 -12.28 -15.16 11.95
CA ARG A 243 -11.36 -14.04 12.23
C ARG A 243 -9.96 -14.56 12.59
N PRO A 244 -8.96 -14.44 11.71
CA PRO A 244 -7.61 -14.84 12.08
C PRO A 244 -6.99 -13.82 13.05
N ALA A 245 -6.10 -14.31 13.91
CA ALA A 245 -5.29 -13.46 14.77
C ALA A 245 -4.51 -12.43 13.94
N LEU A 246 -4.48 -11.16 14.38
CA LEU A 246 -3.88 -10.02 13.68
C LEU A 246 -2.41 -10.27 13.26
N SER A 247 -1.68 -11.10 14.01
CA SER A 247 -0.29 -11.48 13.73
C SER A 247 -0.13 -12.49 12.58
N ARG A 248 -1.18 -13.25 12.22
CA ARG A 248 -1.16 -14.28 11.17
C ARG A 248 -1.99 -13.93 9.94
N VAL A 249 -2.59 -12.73 9.89
CA VAL A 249 -3.38 -12.23 8.74
C VAL A 249 -2.64 -12.35 7.40
N TRP A 250 -1.32 -12.34 7.43
CA TRP A 250 -0.41 -12.47 6.27
C TRP A 250 -0.32 -13.90 5.70
N ASP A 251 -0.60 -14.92 6.51
CA ASP A 251 -0.38 -16.34 6.19
C ASP A 251 -1.71 -17.14 6.07
N VAL A 252 -2.86 -16.49 6.27
CA VAL A 252 -4.17 -17.18 6.42
C VAL A 252 -4.86 -17.51 5.09
N PHE A 253 -4.45 -16.93 3.97
CA PHE A 253 -5.04 -17.26 2.68
C PHE A 253 -4.11 -18.20 1.91
N GLN A 254 -4.26 -19.51 2.15
CA GLN A 254 -3.61 -20.57 1.35
C GLN A 254 -4.28 -20.75 -0.03
N HIS A 255 -5.38 -20.05 -0.28
CA HIS A 255 -6.12 -20.09 -1.55
C HIS A 255 -6.31 -18.68 -2.11
N PRO A 256 -6.16 -18.48 -3.44
CA PRO A 256 -6.43 -17.21 -4.09
C PRO A 256 -7.85 -16.74 -3.77
N VAL A 257 -7.99 -15.44 -3.54
CA VAL A 257 -9.31 -14.81 -3.39
C VAL A 257 -10.13 -15.17 -4.64
N PRO A 258 -11.31 -15.79 -4.50
CA PRO A 258 -12.16 -16.12 -5.65
C PRO A 258 -12.39 -14.88 -6.52
N GLU A 259 -12.58 -15.07 -7.83
CA GLU A 259 -12.84 -13.95 -8.74
C GLU A 259 -13.92 -13.01 -8.17
N CYS A 260 -13.64 -11.71 -8.20
CA CYS A 260 -14.62 -10.70 -7.81
C CYS A 260 -15.85 -10.83 -8.72
N ARG A 261 -16.92 -11.44 -8.17
CA ARG A 261 -18.26 -11.38 -8.76
C ARG A 261 -18.79 -9.97 -8.59
N THR A 262 -19.41 -9.44 -9.63
CA THR A 262 -20.07 -8.14 -9.51
C THR A 262 -21.29 -8.30 -8.60
N LEU A 263 -21.76 -7.20 -7.99
CA LEU A 263 -22.96 -7.24 -7.15
C LEU A 263 -24.17 -7.83 -7.93
N HIS A 264 -24.22 -7.62 -9.25
CA HIS A 264 -25.19 -8.23 -10.15
C HIS A 264 -25.03 -9.74 -10.31
N ASP A 265 -23.81 -10.28 -10.43
CA ASP A 265 -23.58 -11.73 -10.47
C ASP A 265 -23.94 -12.43 -9.14
N THR A 266 -23.80 -11.69 -8.04
CA THR A 266 -24.11 -12.19 -6.70
C THR A 266 -25.62 -12.30 -6.50
N LEU A 267 -26.37 -11.26 -6.88
CA LEU A 267 -27.83 -11.28 -6.90
C LEU A 267 -28.33 -12.37 -7.86
N ALA A 268 -27.75 -12.49 -9.05
CA ALA A 268 -28.14 -13.52 -10.02
C ALA A 268 -27.95 -14.96 -9.49
N THR A 269 -26.92 -15.20 -8.67
CA THR A 269 -26.64 -16.54 -8.12
C THR A 269 -27.43 -16.85 -6.84
N GLU A 270 -27.72 -15.88 -5.98
CA GLU A 270 -28.66 -16.05 -4.85
C GLU A 270 -30.10 -16.30 -5.33
N PHE A 271 -30.55 -15.60 -6.38
CA PHE A 271 -31.89 -15.83 -6.94
C PHE A 271 -31.97 -17.08 -7.82
N ALA A 272 -30.87 -17.55 -8.42
CA ALA A 272 -30.83 -18.83 -9.12
C ALA A 272 -30.87 -20.03 -8.16
N GLY A 273 -30.25 -19.92 -6.97
CA GLY A 273 -30.29 -20.97 -5.93
C GLY A 273 -31.67 -21.17 -5.30
N GLY A 274 -32.53 -20.15 -5.31
CA GLY A 274 -33.90 -20.23 -4.81
C GLY A 274 -34.86 -21.08 -5.65
N ALA A 275 -34.54 -21.34 -6.92
CA ALA A 275 -35.38 -22.14 -7.81
C ALA A 275 -35.16 -23.67 -7.67
N SER A 276 -34.08 -24.10 -7.01
CA SER A 276 -33.67 -25.51 -6.89
C SER A 276 -33.89 -26.09 -5.49
N THR A 277 -34.99 -25.74 -4.81
CA THR A 277 -35.40 -26.39 -3.55
C THR A 277 -36.66 -27.23 -3.69
N LYS A 278 -37.31 -27.25 -4.86
CA LYS A 278 -38.48 -28.11 -5.11
C LYS A 278 -38.17 -29.54 -5.58
N GLN A 279 -36.94 -29.87 -5.96
CA GLN A 279 -36.61 -31.22 -6.47
C GLN A 279 -36.04 -32.19 -5.42
N LEU A 280 -35.58 -31.71 -4.25
CA LEU A 280 -34.97 -32.57 -3.23
C LEU A 280 -35.96 -33.15 -2.21
N HIS A 281 -37.23 -32.74 -2.25
CA HIS A 281 -38.25 -33.25 -1.32
C HIS A 281 -39.06 -34.45 -1.84
N HIS A 282 -38.86 -34.90 -3.08
CA HIS A 282 -39.67 -35.98 -3.67
C HIS A 282 -39.01 -37.37 -3.66
N LEU A 283 -37.76 -37.52 -3.20
CA LEU A 283 -37.01 -38.79 -3.22
C LEU A 283 -36.90 -39.47 -1.85
N ARG A 284 -37.75 -39.09 -0.87
CA ARG A 284 -37.65 -39.63 0.49
C ARG A 284 -38.99 -40.03 1.09
N VAL A 285 -39.83 -40.73 0.34
CA VAL A 285 -40.85 -41.62 0.90
C VAL A 285 -41.09 -42.73 -0.12
N GLU A 286 -40.48 -43.89 0.10
CA GLU A 286 -41.05 -45.18 -0.32
C GLU A 286 -40.45 -46.23 0.63
N TYR A 287 -41.35 -46.83 1.41
CA TYR A 287 -41.14 -47.99 2.27
C TYR A 287 -41.46 -49.25 1.47
#